data_AF-A0A1I4EDK6-F1
#
_entry.id   AF-A0A1I4EDK6-F1
#
_cell.length_a   1.000
_cell.length_b   1.000
_cell.length_c   1.000
_cell.angle_alpha   90.00
_cell.angle_beta   90.00
_cell.angle_gamma   90.00
#
_symmetry.space_group_name_H-M   'P 1'
#
loop_
_entity.id
_entity.type
_entity.pdbx_description
1 polymer ?
#
loop_
_entity_poly.entity_id
_entity_poly.type
_entity_poly.pdbx_seq_one_letter_code
_entity_poly.pdbx_strand_id
1 'polypeptide(L)'
;MTDAGYDEWLDALDGDGYYLACEEGHGSLPPRRVCPHCGSPDLSKESLPESGTVETFTVVHVPAPSFAGEAPYATVIADFDGVRLTGILGSDAVDDVEIGSTVEAGAATNETTDSRMVRFSLR
;
A
#
# COMPACT_ATOMS: atom_id res chain seq x y z
N MET A 1 -0.67 19.79 8.98
CA MET A 1 -1.90 19.08 8.58
C MET A 1 -1.66 17.65 9.00
N THR A 2 -2.41 17.13 9.96
CA THR A 2 -2.20 15.76 10.42
C THR A 2 -2.91 14.83 9.45
N ASP A 3 -2.17 13.94 8.80
CA ASP A 3 -2.72 12.82 8.03
C ASP A 3 -3.20 11.71 8.99
N ALA A 4 -3.93 12.10 10.05
CA ALA A 4 -4.26 11.20 11.17
C ALA A 4 -4.96 9.91 10.72
N GLY A 5 -5.76 9.98 9.65
CA GLY A 5 -6.42 8.79 9.08
C GLY A 5 -5.47 7.89 8.27
N TYR A 6 -4.41 8.44 7.70
CA TYR A 6 -3.38 7.65 7.00
C TYR A 6 -2.42 7.00 7.99
N ASP A 7 -2.00 7.72 9.03
CA ASP A 7 -1.13 7.17 10.08
C ASP A 7 -1.84 6.05 10.85
N GLU A 8 -3.11 6.25 11.25
CA GLU A 8 -3.93 5.20 11.88
C GLU A 8 -4.08 3.97 10.97
N TRP A 9 -4.24 4.20 9.67
CA TRP A 9 -4.37 3.11 8.71
C TRP A 9 -3.05 2.35 8.51
N LEU A 10 -1.91 3.04 8.46
CA LEU A 10 -0.60 2.41 8.40
C LEU A 10 -0.34 1.55 9.63
N ASP A 11 -0.73 2.00 10.82
CA ASP A 11 -0.59 1.19 12.04
C ASP A 11 -1.49 -0.05 12.02
N ALA A 12 -2.63 0.01 11.34
CA ALA A 12 -3.53 -1.14 11.19
C ALA A 12 -3.04 -2.17 10.17
N LEU A 13 -2.19 -1.80 9.19
CA LEU A 13 -1.73 -2.72 8.14
C LEU A 13 -1.04 -3.98 8.69
N ASP A 14 -0.37 -3.88 9.85
CA ASP A 14 0.31 -5.00 10.48
C ASP A 14 -0.69 -5.91 11.25
N GLY A 15 -1.62 -6.55 10.51
CA GLY A 15 -2.49 -7.62 11.00
C GLY A 15 -3.98 -7.30 11.13
N ASP A 16 -4.36 -6.02 11.17
CA ASP A 16 -5.75 -5.55 11.27
C ASP A 16 -6.12 -4.64 10.08
N GLY A 17 -5.49 -4.89 8.92
CA GLY A 17 -5.58 -4.03 7.74
C GLY A 17 -7.02 -3.86 7.30
N TYR A 18 -7.38 -2.64 6.89
CA TYR A 18 -8.73 -2.34 6.41
C TYR A 18 -8.69 -1.46 5.17
N TYR A 19 -9.80 -1.45 4.44
CA TYR A 19 -10.11 -0.49 3.39
C TYR A 19 -11.44 0.20 3.68
N LEU A 20 -11.71 1.32 3.00
CA LEU A 20 -12.98 2.01 3.10
C LEU A 20 -13.87 1.67 1.91
N ALA A 21 -15.09 1.22 2.16
CA ALA A 21 -16.09 0.90 1.15
C ALA A 21 -17.33 1.78 1.32
N CYS A 22 -17.97 2.18 0.21
CA CYS A 22 -19.31 2.76 0.26
C CYS A 22 -20.38 1.67 0.16
N GLU A 23 -21.65 2.05 0.38
CA GLU A 23 -22.81 1.13 0.31
C GLU A 23 -22.96 0.45 -1.06
N GLU A 24 -22.42 1.04 -2.13
CA GLU A 24 -22.41 0.48 -3.48
C GLU A 24 -21.24 -0.50 -3.72
N GLY A 25 -20.43 -0.78 -2.70
CA GLY A 25 -19.32 -1.75 -2.76
C GLY A 25 -18.01 -1.23 -3.35
N HIS A 26 -17.89 0.08 -3.61
CA HIS A 26 -16.64 0.65 -4.11
C HIS A 26 -15.61 0.80 -2.98
N GLY A 27 -14.68 -0.15 -2.89
CA GLY A 27 -13.52 -0.09 -2.00
C GLY A 27 -12.49 0.93 -2.46
N SER A 28 -11.86 1.65 -1.52
CA SER A 28 -10.80 2.60 -1.84
C SER A 28 -9.75 2.70 -0.75
N LEU A 29 -8.50 2.75 -1.20
CA LEU A 29 -7.33 3.15 -0.41
C LEU A 29 -6.45 4.10 -1.25
N PRO A 30 -5.65 4.99 -0.62
CA PRO A 30 -5.62 5.30 0.82
C PRO A 30 -6.95 5.84 1.37
N PRO A 31 -7.18 5.88 2.70
CA PRO A 31 -8.45 6.29 3.29
C PRO A 31 -8.91 7.67 2.82
N ARG A 32 -10.18 7.77 2.38
CA ARG A 32 -10.81 9.00 1.90
C ARG A 32 -12.03 9.33 2.75
N ARG A 33 -12.51 10.57 2.64
CA ARG A 33 -13.75 11.03 3.30
C ARG A 33 -15.00 10.86 2.43
N VAL A 34 -14.81 10.60 1.13
CA VAL A 34 -15.88 10.50 0.13
C VAL A 34 -15.48 9.45 -0.91
N CYS A 35 -16.42 8.62 -1.33
CA CYS A 35 -16.22 7.65 -2.39
C CYS A 35 -15.87 8.34 -3.73
N PRO A 36 -14.76 8.00 -4.39
CA PRO A 36 -14.36 8.64 -5.65
C PRO A 36 -15.23 8.23 -6.85
N HIS A 37 -16.02 7.16 -6.73
CA HIS A 37 -16.86 6.63 -7.81
C HIS A 37 -18.29 7.18 -7.76
N CYS A 38 -18.95 7.13 -6.60
CA CYS A 38 -20.35 7.54 -6.45
C CYS A 38 -20.55 8.85 -5.68
N GLY A 39 -19.52 9.39 -5.03
CA GLY A 39 -19.61 10.64 -4.25
C GLY A 39 -20.27 10.50 -2.88
N SER A 40 -20.60 9.28 -2.42
CA SER A 40 -21.15 9.06 -1.08
C SER A 40 -20.12 9.41 0.01
N PRO A 41 -20.50 10.15 1.07
CA PRO A 41 -19.67 10.37 2.25
C PRO A 41 -19.75 9.19 3.25
N ASP A 42 -20.72 8.30 3.08
CA ASP A 42 -20.95 7.17 3.98
C ASP A 42 -20.04 6.02 3.59
N LEU A 43 -18.97 5.84 4.38
CA LEU A 43 -17.93 4.83 4.18
C LEU A 43 -17.79 3.96 5.44
N SER A 44 -17.79 2.64 5.27
CA SER A 44 -17.50 1.65 6.31
C SER A 44 -16.07 1.13 6.18
N LYS A 45 -15.47 0.72 7.31
CA LYS A 45 -14.21 -0.04 7.32
C LYS A 45 -14.53 -1.50 7.04
N GLU A 46 -13.90 -2.05 6.00
CA GLU A 46 -13.97 -3.47 5.66
C GLU A 46 -12.58 -4.10 5.80
N SER A 47 -12.53 -5.38 6.17
CA SER A 47 -11.25 -6.08 6.35
C SER A 47 -10.50 -6.17 5.03
N LEU A 48 -9.23 -5.78 5.03
CA LEU A 48 -8.33 -5.99 3.91
C LEU A 48 -7.95 -7.48 3.85
N PRO A 49 -7.92 -8.11 2.67
CA PRO A 49 -7.34 -9.44 2.50
C PRO A 49 -5.89 -9.51 3.02
N GLU A 50 -5.51 -10.65 3.60
CA GLU A 50 -4.15 -10.87 4.13
C GLU A 50 -3.06 -10.79 3.05
N SER A 51 -3.42 -11.10 1.80
CA SER A 51 -2.50 -11.09 0.67
C SER A 51 -3.14 -10.44 -0.56
N GLY A 52 -2.30 -9.82 -1.38
CA GLY A 52 -2.66 -9.26 -2.67
C GLY A 52 -1.84 -9.88 -3.80
N THR A 53 -2.20 -9.52 -5.02
CA THR A 53 -1.51 -9.94 -6.25
C THR A 53 -0.86 -8.74 -6.90
N VAL A 54 0.43 -8.83 -7.22
CA VAL A 54 1.16 -7.77 -7.96
C VAL A 54 0.53 -7.59 -9.34
N GLU A 55 -0.05 -6.41 -9.59
CA GLU A 55 -0.55 -6.04 -10.91
C GLU A 55 0.58 -5.52 -11.80
N THR A 56 1.47 -4.70 -11.22
CA THR A 56 2.60 -4.11 -11.93
C THR A 56 3.64 -3.58 -10.94
N PHE A 57 4.87 -3.43 -11.39
CA PHE A 57 5.95 -2.85 -10.60
C PHE A 57 6.98 -2.15 -11.48
N THR A 58 7.81 -1.32 -10.86
CA THR A 58 9.01 -0.74 -11.48
C THR A 58 10.16 -0.76 -10.50
N VAL A 59 11.34 -1.21 -10.95
CA VAL A 59 12.54 -1.26 -10.12
C VAL A 59 13.33 0.04 -10.25
N VAL A 60 13.40 0.78 -9.16
CA VAL A 60 14.10 2.06 -9.05
C VAL A 60 15.53 1.82 -8.58
N HIS A 61 16.48 1.95 -9.51
CA HIS A 61 17.91 1.84 -9.21
C HIS A 61 18.54 3.18 -8.83
N VAL A 62 17.96 4.30 -9.29
CA VAL A 62 18.44 5.66 -9.03
C VAL A 62 17.25 6.49 -8.55
N PRO A 63 17.03 6.60 -7.22
CA PRO A 63 15.88 7.29 -6.69
C PRO A 63 16.13 8.79 -6.46
N ALA A 64 15.07 9.49 -6.07
CA ALA A 64 15.19 10.83 -5.49
C ALA A 64 15.96 10.78 -4.15
N PRO A 65 16.59 11.88 -3.70
CA PRO A 65 17.37 11.90 -2.46
C PRO A 65 16.65 11.38 -1.22
N SER A 66 15.34 11.56 -1.12
CA SER A 66 14.51 11.09 0.00
C SER A 66 14.30 9.56 0.04
N PHE A 67 14.74 8.83 -0.97
CA PHE A 67 14.67 7.37 -1.02
C PHE A 67 16.06 6.75 -1.29
N ALA A 68 17.14 7.53 -1.11
CA ALA A 68 18.49 7.08 -1.42
C ALA A 68 18.91 5.83 -0.63
N GLY A 69 18.47 5.70 0.62
CA GLY A 69 18.72 4.51 1.46
C GLY A 69 18.00 3.25 0.99
N GLU A 70 16.87 3.40 0.28
CA GLU A 70 16.06 2.25 -0.16
C GLU A 70 16.61 1.60 -1.43
N ALA A 71 17.55 2.22 -2.14
CA ALA A 71 17.98 1.74 -3.45
C ALA A 71 18.80 0.42 -3.38
N PRO A 72 18.56 -0.54 -4.30
CA PRO A 72 17.45 -0.59 -5.25
C PRO A 72 16.14 -1.01 -4.56
N TYR A 73 15.00 -0.49 -5.01
CA TYR A 73 13.69 -0.95 -4.53
C TYR A 73 12.70 -1.04 -5.69
N ALA A 74 11.61 -1.77 -5.51
CA ALA A 74 10.51 -1.74 -6.48
C ALA A 74 9.33 -0.94 -5.92
N THR A 75 8.80 -0.02 -6.73
CA THR A 75 7.47 0.54 -6.49
C THR A 75 6.46 -0.44 -7.08
N VAL A 76 5.59 -0.99 -6.24
CA VAL A 76 4.65 -2.05 -6.59
C VAL A 76 3.22 -1.53 -6.49
N ILE A 77 2.37 -1.93 -7.43
CA ILE A 77 0.92 -1.82 -7.34
C ILE A 77 0.36 -3.23 -7.23
N ALA A 78 -0.36 -3.53 -6.15
CA ALA A 78 -0.97 -4.82 -5.90
C ALA A 78 -2.49 -4.69 -5.69
N ASP A 79 -3.23 -5.67 -6.17
CA ASP A 79 -4.68 -5.81 -5.99
C ASP A 79 -4.98 -6.73 -4.81
N PHE A 80 -5.82 -6.25 -3.90
CA PHE A 80 -6.33 -6.96 -2.73
C PHE A 80 -7.85 -7.10 -2.89
N ASP A 81 -8.28 -8.01 -3.77
CA ASP A 81 -9.68 -8.26 -4.13
C ASP A 81 -10.45 -7.00 -4.56
N GLY A 82 -9.90 -6.26 -5.52
CA GLY A 82 -10.50 -5.06 -6.09
C GLY A 82 -10.10 -3.75 -5.40
N VAL A 83 -9.29 -3.80 -4.34
CA VAL A 83 -8.67 -2.62 -3.73
C VAL A 83 -7.19 -2.59 -4.05
N ARG A 84 -6.75 -1.51 -4.70
CA ARG A 84 -5.34 -1.35 -5.10
C ARG A 84 -4.53 -0.65 -4.02
N LEU A 85 -3.36 -1.20 -3.73
CA LEU A 85 -2.36 -0.62 -2.87
C LEU A 85 -1.07 -0.33 -3.63
N THR A 86 -0.47 0.81 -3.30
CA THR A 86 0.87 1.17 -3.78
C THR A 86 1.81 1.19 -2.59
N GLY A 87 2.94 0.51 -2.75
CA GLY A 87 3.93 0.34 -1.70
C GLY A 87 5.30 0.02 -2.27
N ILE A 88 6.26 -0.14 -1.38
CA ILE A 88 7.65 -0.43 -1.72
C ILE A 88 7.96 -1.90 -1.43
N LEU A 89 8.66 -2.56 -2.35
CA LEU A 89 9.32 -3.84 -2.11
C LEU A 89 10.83 -3.60 -1.95
N GLY A 90 11.41 -4.17 -0.91
CA GLY A 90 12.79 -3.98 -0.54
C GLY A 90 13.80 -4.58 -1.52
N SER A 91 15.03 -4.08 -1.44
CA SER A 91 16.19 -4.53 -2.23
C SER A 91 16.48 -6.02 -2.12
N ASP A 92 16.06 -6.64 -1.02
CA ASP A 92 16.21 -8.06 -0.74
C ASP A 92 15.30 -8.96 -1.59
N ALA A 93 14.26 -8.38 -2.22
CA ALA A 93 13.25 -9.13 -2.99
C ALA A 93 12.97 -8.55 -4.39
N VAL A 94 13.64 -7.46 -4.81
CA VAL A 94 13.40 -6.83 -6.12
C VAL A 94 13.72 -7.73 -7.32
N ASP A 95 14.62 -8.70 -7.16
CA ASP A 95 15.00 -9.62 -8.23
C ASP A 95 14.01 -10.79 -8.37
N ASP A 96 13.16 -11.03 -7.37
CA ASP A 96 12.22 -12.16 -7.30
C ASP A 96 10.77 -11.77 -7.62
N VAL A 97 10.46 -10.47 -7.74
CA VAL A 97 9.11 -10.00 -8.01
C VAL A 97 8.73 -10.12 -9.49
N GLU A 98 7.53 -10.66 -9.74
CA GLU A 98 6.92 -10.77 -11.06
C GLU A 98 5.49 -10.21 -11.03
N ILE A 99 4.94 -9.89 -12.21
CA ILE A 99 3.49 -9.64 -12.30
C ILE A 99 2.77 -10.95 -11.99
N GLY A 100 1.84 -10.89 -11.04
CA GLY A 100 1.15 -12.07 -10.52
C GLY A 100 1.74 -12.64 -9.22
N SER A 101 2.89 -12.13 -8.73
CA SER A 101 3.43 -12.54 -7.43
C SER A 101 2.45 -12.22 -6.29
N THR A 102 2.39 -13.10 -5.30
CA THR A 102 1.62 -12.86 -4.07
C THR A 102 2.44 -12.03 -3.10
N VAL A 103 1.81 -11.01 -2.52
CA VAL A 103 2.43 -10.09 -1.56
C VAL A 103 1.56 -9.90 -0.32
N GLU A 104 2.21 -9.62 0.80
CA GLU A 104 1.56 -9.16 2.03
C GLU A 104 1.86 -7.67 2.21
N ALA A 105 0.88 -6.89 2.69
CA ALA A 105 1.05 -5.47 2.99
C ALA A 105 1.39 -5.27 4.46
N GLY A 106 2.32 -4.37 4.74
CA GLY A 106 2.66 -3.93 6.10
C GLY A 106 3.12 -2.47 6.10
N ALA A 107 3.50 -1.97 7.27
CA ALA A 107 4.11 -0.66 7.41
C ALA A 107 5.63 -0.74 7.62
N ALA A 108 6.36 0.22 7.04
CA ALA A 108 7.78 0.41 7.31
C ALA A 108 8.12 1.88 7.47
N THR A 109 9.34 2.14 7.92
CA THR A 109 9.93 3.47 8.02
C THR A 109 10.95 3.65 6.91
N ASN A 110 10.88 4.76 6.18
CA ASN A 110 11.87 5.15 5.19
C ASN A 110 13.23 5.36 5.84
N GLU A 111 14.27 4.68 5.35
CA GLU A 111 15.61 4.76 5.94
C GLU A 111 16.27 6.14 5.84
N THR A 112 15.81 6.99 4.92
CA THR A 112 16.41 8.31 4.66
C THR A 112 15.68 9.45 5.36
N THR A 113 14.34 9.37 5.48
CA THR A 113 13.50 10.47 5.98
C THR A 113 12.75 10.15 7.26
N ASP A 114 12.89 8.94 7.81
CA ASP A 114 12.14 8.43 8.96
C ASP A 114 10.61 8.50 8.77
N SER A 115 10.14 8.66 7.53
CA SER A 115 8.71 8.76 7.21
C SER A 115 8.11 7.37 7.04
N ARG A 116 6.89 7.16 7.55
CA ARG A 116 6.19 5.87 7.42
C ARG A 116 5.67 5.67 6.00
N MET A 117 5.68 4.42 5.52
CA MET A 117 5.21 4.03 4.20
C MET A 117 4.63 2.60 4.21
N VAL A 118 3.92 2.25 3.13
CA VAL A 118 3.50 0.87 2.86
C VAL A 118 4.71 0.07 2.35
N ARG A 119 4.97 -1.07 2.97
CA ARG A 119 5.96 -2.06 2.55
C ARG A 119 5.23 -3.32 2.11
N PHE A 120 5.74 -3.95 1.07
CA PHE A 120 5.35 -5.29 0.68
C PHE A 120 6.44 -6.30 1.02
N SER A 121 6.03 -7.52 1.32
CA SER A 121 6.87 -8.72 1.34
C SER A 121 6.32 -9.76 0.39
N LEU A 122 7.19 -10.45 -0.35
CA LEU A 122 6.79 -11.60 -1.16
C LEU A 122 6.41 -12.78 -0.25
N ARG A 123 5.45 -13.60 -0.69
CA ARG A 123 5.00 -14.81 0.00
C ARG A 123 5.48 -16.09 -0.67
#